data_AF-E3CWB8-F1
#
_entry.id   AF-E3CWB8-F1
#
_cell.length_a   1.000
_cell.length_b   1.000
_cell.length_c   1.000
_cell.angle_alpha   90.00
_cell.angle_beta   90.00
_cell.angle_gamma   90.00
#
_symmetry.space_group_name_H-M   'P 1'
#
loop_
_entity.id
_entity.type
_entity.pdbx_description
1 polymer ?
#
loop_
_entity_poly.entity_id
_entity_poly.type
_entity_poly.pdbx_seq_one_letter_code
_entity_poly.pdbx_strand_id
1 'polypeptide(L)'
;MARVKRAPLLLLVGLVALLVLLAGWSLRSRAASDPFRLEQAVVCLELDDDLKPLRVSDRFPRGTRQVCLWFRYASAREGDGLSVRWFHEGGLIQRETMRLAPGRGTKAFYLLREDGSPLPQGTYQVRLEGNGRSLSVLMFRILP
;
A
#
# COMPACT_ATOMS: atom_id res chain seq x y z
N MET A 1 3.41 -51.77 -40.76
CA MET A 1 2.46 -51.28 -39.73
C MET A 1 3.23 -50.49 -38.68
N ALA A 2 3.14 -49.16 -38.69
CA ALA A 2 3.88 -48.31 -37.77
C ALA A 2 3.25 -48.39 -36.35
N ARG A 3 3.99 -48.93 -35.39
CA ARG A 3 3.61 -48.97 -33.97
C ARG A 3 3.75 -47.54 -33.43
N VAL A 4 2.69 -46.74 -33.55
CA VAL A 4 2.66 -45.36 -33.02
C VAL A 4 3.05 -45.42 -31.55
N LYS A 5 4.15 -44.74 -31.20
CA LYS A 5 4.68 -44.67 -29.84
C LYS A 5 3.67 -43.90 -28.98
N ARG A 6 2.72 -44.60 -28.35
CA ARG A 6 1.69 -44.01 -27.46
C ARG A 6 2.26 -43.49 -26.15
N ALA A 7 3.41 -44.03 -25.72
CA ALA A 7 4.11 -43.64 -24.49
C ALA A 7 4.54 -42.16 -24.44
N PRO A 8 5.22 -41.58 -25.45
CA PRO A 8 5.55 -40.14 -25.44
C PRO A 8 4.32 -39.24 -25.49
N LEU A 9 3.22 -39.67 -26.14
CA LEU A 9 1.98 -38.90 -26.18
C LEU A 9 1.30 -38.83 -24.81
N LEU A 10 1.26 -39.95 -24.08
CA LEU A 10 0.71 -40.02 -22.72
C LEU A 10 1.55 -39.19 -21.72
N LEU A 11 2.88 -39.20 -21.87
CA LEU A 11 3.79 -38.35 -21.08
C LEU A 11 3.54 -36.85 -21.34
N LEU A 12 3.34 -36.47 -22.61
CA LEU A 12 3.00 -35.09 -22.99
C LEU A 12 1.66 -34.64 -22.39
N VAL A 13 0.64 -35.49 -22.43
CA VAL A 13 -0.68 -35.18 -21.83
C VAL A 13 -0.58 -35.01 -20.32
N GLY A 14 0.16 -35.90 -19.64
CA GLY A 14 0.40 -35.80 -18.19
C GLY A 14 1.15 -34.52 -17.80
N LEU A 15 2.18 -34.15 -18.57
CA LEU A 15 2.94 -32.93 -18.35
C LEU A 15 2.07 -31.67 -18.54
N VAL A 16 1.26 -31.62 -19.60
CA VAL A 16 0.33 -30.50 -19.84
C VAL A 16 -0.69 -30.40 -18.72
N ALA A 17 -1.27 -31.50 -18.26
CA ALA A 17 -2.20 -31.50 -17.13
C ALA A 17 -1.55 -30.99 -15.83
N LEU A 18 -0.33 -31.43 -15.54
CA LEU A 18 0.43 -30.95 -14.38
C LEU A 18 0.75 -29.46 -14.48
N LEU A 19 1.16 -28.97 -15.66
CA LEU A 19 1.40 -27.54 -15.88
C LEU A 19 0.13 -26.71 -15.72
N VAL A 20 -1.03 -27.19 -16.18
CA VAL A 20 -2.32 -26.52 -16.00
C VAL A 20 -2.71 -26.46 -14.51
N LEU A 21 -2.48 -27.54 -13.75
CA LEU A 21 -2.73 -27.57 -12.31
C LEU A 21 -1.81 -26.61 -11.54
N LEU A 22 -0.50 -26.61 -11.84
CA LEU A 22 0.47 -25.70 -11.23
C LEU A 22 0.18 -24.24 -11.59
N ALA A 23 -0.18 -23.97 -12.84
CA ALA A 23 -0.61 -22.65 -13.28
C ALA A 23 -1.87 -22.23 -12.48
N GLY A 24 -2.90 -23.06 -12.42
CA GLY A 24 -4.12 -22.78 -11.66
C GLY A 24 -3.86 -22.52 -10.17
N TRP A 25 -2.99 -23.32 -9.54
CA TRP A 25 -2.56 -23.10 -8.16
C TRP A 25 -1.80 -21.79 -7.98
N SER A 26 -0.89 -21.45 -8.90
CA SER A 26 -0.13 -20.20 -8.87
C SER A 26 -1.01 -18.96 -9.09
N LEU A 27 -2.04 -19.05 -9.94
CA LEU A 27 -3.00 -17.97 -10.13
C LEU A 27 -3.87 -17.80 -8.89
N ARG A 28 -4.34 -18.91 -8.30
CA ARG A 28 -5.15 -18.88 -7.08
C ARG A 28 -4.38 -18.32 -5.89
N SER A 29 -3.10 -18.68 -5.73
CA SER A 29 -2.26 -18.13 -4.66
C SER A 29 -1.96 -16.64 -4.88
N ARG A 30 -1.78 -16.19 -6.14
CA ARG A 30 -1.66 -14.76 -6.47
C ARG A 30 -2.93 -13.97 -6.15
N ALA A 31 -4.11 -14.47 -6.53
CA ALA A 31 -5.40 -13.86 -6.18
C ALA A 31 -5.68 -13.88 -4.67
N ALA A 32 -5.13 -14.86 -3.96
CA ALA A 32 -5.14 -14.90 -2.50
C ALA A 32 -4.19 -13.84 -1.88
N SER A 33 -3.14 -13.43 -2.58
CA SER A 33 -2.14 -12.46 -2.12
C SER A 33 -2.40 -11.01 -2.54
N ASP A 34 -3.48 -10.74 -3.28
CA ASP A 34 -3.76 -9.38 -3.74
C ASP A 34 -4.04 -8.50 -2.51
N PRO A 35 -3.31 -7.38 -2.36
CA PRO A 35 -3.48 -6.53 -1.20
C PRO A 35 -4.89 -5.94 -1.18
N PHE A 36 -5.33 -5.55 0.01
CA PHE A 36 -6.50 -4.69 0.16
C PHE A 36 -6.41 -3.48 -0.77
N ARG A 37 -7.57 -2.94 -1.13
CA ARG A 37 -7.65 -1.81 -2.04
C ARG A 37 -7.62 -0.51 -1.25
N LEU A 38 -6.73 0.41 -1.61
CA LEU A 38 -6.88 1.82 -1.22
C LEU A 38 -7.93 2.45 -2.12
N GLU A 39 -9.02 2.94 -1.53
CA GLU A 39 -10.07 3.66 -2.26
C GLU A 39 -9.73 5.15 -2.41
N GLN A 40 -9.09 5.73 -1.39
CA GLN A 40 -8.68 7.13 -1.37
C GLN A 40 -7.52 7.30 -0.39
N ALA A 41 -6.57 8.18 -0.70
CA ALA A 41 -5.52 8.61 0.20
C ALA A 41 -5.18 10.08 -0.07
N VAL A 42 -5.09 10.90 0.99
CA VAL A 42 -4.79 12.33 0.90
C VAL A 42 -3.89 12.76 2.06
N VAL A 43 -3.19 13.87 1.86
CA VAL A 43 -2.49 14.60 2.92
C VAL A 43 -3.28 15.85 3.31
N CYS A 44 -3.35 16.14 4.60
CA CYS A 44 -4.18 17.18 5.20
C CYS A 44 -3.55 17.71 6.49
N LEU A 45 -4.07 18.80 7.07
CA LEU A 45 -3.53 19.34 8.33
C LEU A 45 -4.19 18.74 9.57
N GLU A 46 -5.47 18.39 9.46
CA GLU A 46 -6.28 17.92 10.58
C GLU A 46 -7.46 17.08 10.07
N LEU A 47 -8.17 16.49 11.02
CA LEU A 47 -9.44 15.83 10.78
C LEU A 47 -10.56 16.60 11.50
N ASP A 48 -11.77 16.53 10.99
CA ASP A 48 -12.97 16.97 11.72
C ASP A 48 -13.43 15.93 12.77
N ASP A 49 -14.53 16.23 13.46
CA ASP A 49 -15.13 15.35 14.49
C ASP A 49 -15.61 14.00 13.91
N ASP A 50 -15.86 13.93 12.60
CA ASP A 50 -16.25 12.72 11.86
C ASP A 50 -15.02 11.95 11.30
N LEU A 51 -13.80 12.36 11.66
CA LEU A 51 -12.55 11.83 11.12
C LEU A 51 -12.40 12.02 9.60
N LYS A 52 -12.97 13.07 9.02
CA LYS A 52 -12.77 13.45 7.60
C LYS A 52 -11.62 14.45 7.49
N PRO A 53 -10.83 14.38 6.40
CA PRO A 53 -9.68 15.24 6.24
C PRO A 53 -10.09 16.69 5.96
N LEU A 54 -9.53 17.62 6.72
CA LEU A 54 -9.67 19.06 6.54
C LEU A 54 -8.37 19.69 6.06
N ARG A 55 -8.48 20.75 5.24
CA ARG A 55 -7.33 21.47 4.69
C ARG A 55 -6.37 20.53 3.92
N VAL A 56 -6.96 19.70 3.05
CA VAL A 56 -6.24 18.83 2.12
C VAL A 56 -5.40 19.70 1.18
N SER A 57 -4.10 19.44 1.09
CA SER A 57 -3.18 20.22 0.25
C SER A 57 -1.89 19.44 0.00
N ASP A 58 -1.24 19.71 -1.13
CA ASP A 58 0.14 19.28 -1.43
C ASP A 58 1.18 20.35 -1.04
N ARG A 59 0.72 21.51 -0.55
CA ARG A 59 1.56 22.64 -0.13
C ARG A 59 1.10 23.14 1.24
N PHE A 60 1.98 23.08 2.23
CA PHE A 60 1.72 23.58 3.57
C PHE A 60 2.65 24.75 3.90
N PRO A 61 2.18 25.75 4.67
CA PRO A 61 2.96 26.93 4.98
C PRO A 61 4.17 26.62 5.87
N ARG A 62 5.17 27.51 5.86
CA ARG A 62 6.26 27.52 6.85
C ARG A 62 5.67 27.49 8.26
N GLY A 63 6.30 26.75 9.17
CA GLY A 63 5.84 26.64 10.56
C GLY A 63 4.81 25.53 10.80
N THR A 64 4.43 24.78 9.76
CA THR A 64 3.60 23.58 9.90
C THR A 64 4.31 22.58 10.81
N ARG A 65 3.66 22.22 11.93
CA ARG A 65 4.22 21.29 12.94
C ARG A 65 3.79 19.85 12.72
N GLN A 66 2.68 19.64 12.02
CA GLN A 66 2.14 18.31 11.75
C GLN A 66 1.48 18.25 10.38
N VAL A 67 1.54 17.09 9.75
CA VAL A 67 0.77 16.75 8.55
C VAL A 67 0.13 15.38 8.77
N CYS A 68 -1.14 15.24 8.39
CA CYS A 68 -1.92 14.02 8.47
C CYS A 68 -1.98 13.35 7.10
N LEU A 69 -1.59 12.08 7.03
CA LEU A 69 -2.01 11.16 5.98
C LEU A 69 -3.35 10.57 6.40
N TRP A 70 -4.37 10.74 5.57
CA TRP A 70 -5.67 10.09 5.73
C TRP A 70 -5.93 9.14 4.55
N PHE A 71 -6.47 7.96 4.80
CA PHE A 71 -6.87 7.05 3.74
C PHE A 71 -8.05 6.15 4.11
N ARG A 72 -8.76 5.70 3.07
CA ARG A 72 -9.82 4.70 3.14
C ARG A 72 -9.42 3.47 2.36
N TYR A 73 -9.71 2.30 2.93
CA TYR A 73 -9.40 1.01 2.33
C TYR A 73 -10.61 0.09 2.32
N ALA A 74 -10.60 -0.89 1.40
CA ALA A 74 -11.64 -1.92 1.30
C ALA A 74 -11.05 -3.28 0.96
N SER A 75 -11.86 -4.32 1.19
CA SER A 75 -11.52 -5.72 0.92
C SER A 75 -10.28 -6.21 1.66
N ALA A 76 -9.97 -5.63 2.83
CA ALA A 76 -8.91 -6.15 3.68
C ALA A 76 -9.30 -7.51 4.25
N ARG A 77 -8.33 -8.40 4.32
CA ARG A 77 -8.46 -9.73 4.90
C ARG A 77 -7.77 -9.79 6.24
N GLU A 78 -8.08 -10.81 7.01
CA GLU A 78 -7.37 -11.06 8.25
C GLU A 78 -5.87 -11.24 8.00
N GLY A 79 -5.06 -10.48 8.74
CA GLY A 79 -3.60 -10.50 8.61
C GLY A 79 -3.02 -9.53 7.57
N ASP A 80 -3.84 -8.84 6.77
CA ASP A 80 -3.35 -7.84 5.81
C ASP A 80 -2.55 -6.75 6.52
N GLY A 81 -1.32 -6.55 6.05
CA GLY A 81 -0.39 -5.58 6.59
C GLY A 81 -0.29 -4.33 5.71
N LEU A 82 -0.23 -3.16 6.35
CA LEU A 82 0.09 -1.89 5.72
C LEU A 82 1.36 -1.31 6.35
N SER A 83 2.28 -0.81 5.52
CA SER A 83 3.38 0.04 5.92
C SER A 83 3.17 1.46 5.36
N VAL A 84 3.33 2.45 6.23
CA VAL A 84 3.38 3.88 5.89
C VAL A 84 4.83 4.31 6.04
N ARG A 85 5.38 4.97 5.01
CA ARG A 85 6.77 5.44 5.01
C ARG A 85 6.84 6.89 4.57
N TRP A 86 7.40 7.72 5.43
CA TRP A 86 7.59 9.15 5.20
C TRP A 86 9.02 9.44 4.81
N PHE A 87 9.18 10.29 3.81
CA PHE A 87 10.47 10.73 3.30
C PHE A 87 10.51 12.25 3.27
N HIS A 88 11.68 12.81 3.52
CA HIS A 88 12.02 14.23 3.34
C HIS A 88 13.28 14.33 2.50
N GLU A 89 13.23 15.08 1.40
CA GLU A 89 14.34 15.22 0.43
C GLU A 89 14.93 13.86 -0.01
N GLY A 90 14.08 12.85 -0.15
CA GLY A 90 14.45 11.48 -0.55
C GLY A 90 14.96 10.59 0.59
N GLY A 91 15.27 11.12 1.76
CA GLY A 91 15.65 10.36 2.96
C GLY A 91 14.43 9.84 3.71
N LEU A 92 14.44 8.56 4.12
CA LEU A 92 13.38 8.00 4.97
C LEU A 92 13.50 8.62 6.37
N ILE A 93 12.42 9.25 6.85
CA ILE A 93 12.39 9.91 8.16
C ILE A 93 11.50 9.18 9.18
N GLN A 94 10.47 8.46 8.72
CA GLN A 94 9.57 7.72 9.61
C GLN A 94 8.96 6.52 8.87
N ARG A 95 8.74 5.43 9.62
CA ARG A 95 8.09 4.21 9.14
C ARG A 95 7.19 3.63 10.21
N GLU A 96 5.97 3.31 9.82
CA GLU A 96 4.98 2.65 10.65
C GLU A 96 4.43 1.42 9.92
N THR A 97 4.18 0.35 10.65
CA THR A 97 3.56 -0.86 10.11
C THR A 97 2.40 -1.28 11.01
N MET A 98 1.28 -1.68 10.42
CA MET A 98 0.10 -2.13 11.15
C MET A 98 -0.62 -3.26 10.43
N ARG A 99 -1.50 -3.95 11.16
CA ARG A 99 -2.52 -4.82 10.57
C ARG A 99 -3.82 -4.03 10.37
N LEU A 100 -4.47 -4.25 9.24
CA LEU A 100 -5.79 -3.69 8.99
C LEU A 100 -6.88 -4.58 9.58
N ALA A 101 -7.97 -3.95 10.04
CA ALA A 101 -9.18 -4.70 10.36
C ALA A 101 -9.80 -5.24 9.07
N PRO A 102 -10.33 -6.47 9.05
CA PRO A 102 -10.96 -7.04 7.86
C PRO A 102 -12.10 -6.17 7.33
N GLY A 103 -12.32 -6.21 6.01
CA GLY A 103 -13.37 -5.45 5.34
C GLY A 103 -12.93 -4.04 4.92
N ARG A 104 -13.72 -3.04 5.32
CA ARG A 104 -13.52 -1.62 4.96
C ARG A 104 -13.23 -0.80 6.21
N GLY A 105 -12.37 0.19 6.08
CA GLY A 105 -12.08 1.11 7.16
C GLY A 105 -11.38 2.38 6.70
N THR A 106 -11.22 3.28 7.66
CA THR A 106 -10.51 4.56 7.52
C THR A 106 -9.41 4.63 8.56
N LYS A 107 -8.27 5.20 8.19
CA LYS A 107 -7.13 5.39 9.09
C LYS A 107 -6.45 6.73 8.80
N ALA A 108 -5.76 7.23 9.82
CA ALA A 108 -4.94 8.42 9.71
C ALA A 108 -3.61 8.25 10.45
N PHE A 109 -2.55 8.83 9.91
CA PHE A 109 -1.20 8.86 10.45
C PHE A 109 -0.67 10.28 10.44
N TYR A 110 -0.01 10.69 11.51
CA TYR A 110 0.56 12.02 11.61
C TYR A 110 2.07 11.96 11.51
N LEU A 111 2.63 12.81 10.65
CA LEU A 111 4.03 13.17 10.67
C LEU A 111 4.19 14.44 11.50
N LEU A 112 4.97 14.36 12.57
CA LEU A 112 5.34 15.47 13.44
C LEU A 112 6.72 15.20 14.02
N ARG A 113 7.40 16.24 14.50
CA ARG A 113 8.66 16.08 15.22
C ARG A 113 8.39 15.89 16.70
N GLU A 114 9.10 14.97 17.34
CA GLU A 114 8.94 14.66 18.76
C GLU A 114 9.19 15.88 19.66
N ASP A 115 10.07 16.78 19.23
CA ASP A 115 10.37 18.05 19.93
C ASP A 115 9.33 19.15 19.71
N GLY A 116 8.26 18.89 18.96
CA GLY A 116 7.19 19.85 18.65
C GLY A 116 7.60 21.01 17.74
N SER A 117 8.83 21.01 17.22
CA SER A 117 9.28 22.04 16.31
C SER A 117 8.68 21.86 14.91
N PRO A 118 8.65 22.92 14.08
CA PRO A 118 8.12 22.81 12.73
C PRO A 118 8.82 21.75 11.88
N LEU A 119 8.05 21.14 10.97
CA LEU A 119 8.59 20.30 9.92
C LEU A 119 9.56 21.13 9.05
N PRO A 120 10.74 20.61 8.73
CA PRO A 120 11.68 21.27 7.82
C PRO A 120 11.02 21.64 6.49
N GLN A 121 11.42 22.77 5.91
CA GLN A 121 11.04 23.12 4.56
C GLN A 121 11.52 22.07 3.56
N GLY A 122 10.84 21.98 2.41
CA GLY A 122 11.26 21.10 1.31
C GLY A 122 10.20 20.09 0.90
N THR A 123 10.63 19.11 0.11
CA THR A 123 9.78 18.09 -0.50
C THR A 123 9.66 16.88 0.39
N TYR A 124 8.43 16.41 0.55
CA TYR A 124 8.08 15.22 1.29
C TYR A 124 7.36 14.23 0.40
N GLN A 125 7.48 12.97 0.77
CA GLN A 125 6.78 11.87 0.13
C GLN A 125 6.28 10.91 1.20
N VAL A 126 5.02 10.49 1.09
CA VAL A 126 4.49 9.40 1.89
C VAL A 126 4.09 8.23 0.98
N ARG A 127 4.59 7.05 1.30
CA ARG A 127 4.31 5.81 0.56
C ARG A 127 3.48 4.87 1.42
N LEU A 128 2.38 4.38 0.86
CA LEU A 128 1.56 3.32 1.43
C LEU A 128 1.88 2.02 0.71
N GLU A 129 2.34 1.02 1.45
CA GLU A 129 2.72 -0.29 0.93
C GLU A 129 1.90 -1.39 1.63
N GLY A 130 1.18 -2.21 0.87
CA GLY A 130 0.36 -3.31 1.39
C GLY A 130 0.94 -4.65 0.98
N ASN A 131 1.15 -5.54 1.95
CA ASN A 131 1.72 -6.88 1.74
C ASN A 131 3.01 -6.86 0.87
N GLY A 132 3.86 -5.86 1.07
CA GLY A 132 5.12 -5.68 0.35
C GLY A 132 5.01 -5.04 -1.05
N ARG A 133 3.82 -4.60 -1.46
CA ARG A 133 3.58 -3.91 -2.73
C ARG A 133 3.24 -2.44 -2.51
N SER A 134 3.79 -1.56 -3.36
CA SER A 134 3.42 -0.14 -3.37
C SER A 134 1.96 0.02 -3.80
N LEU A 135 1.14 0.62 -2.95
CA LEU A 135 -0.28 0.89 -3.23
C LEU A 135 -0.51 2.34 -3.63
N SER A 136 0.16 3.28 -2.96
CA SER A 136 0.01 4.71 -3.25
C SER A 136 1.25 5.49 -2.83
N VAL A 137 1.48 6.59 -3.54
CA VAL A 137 2.55 7.55 -3.27
C VAL A 137 1.93 8.94 -3.34
N LEU A 138 2.03 9.69 -2.24
CA LEU A 138 1.61 11.08 -2.18
C LEU A 138 2.84 11.96 -1.98
N MET A 139 2.89 13.07 -2.69
CA MET A 139 3.94 14.08 -2.54
C MET A 139 3.34 15.36 -1.98
N PHE A 140 4.08 16.03 -1.10
CA PHE A 140 3.72 17.35 -0.61
C PHE A 140 4.98 18.16 -0.30
N ARG A 141 4.84 19.45 -0.04
CA ARG A 141 5.95 20.30 0.38
C ARG A 141 5.59 21.20 1.54
N ILE A 142 6.57 21.44 2.40
CA ILE A 142 6.55 22.56 3.33
C ILE A 142 7.20 23.74 2.61
N LEU A 143 6.44 24.81 2.45
CA LEU A 143 6.89 26.03 1.79
C LEU A 143 7.99 26.71 2.61
N PRO A 144 8.93 27.40 1.92
CA PRO A 144 9.85 28.30 2.59
C PRO A 144 9.11 29.49 3.17
#